data_AF-A0A9D5VBD9-F1
#
_entry.id   AF-A0A9D5VBD9-F1
#
_cell.length_a   1.000
_cell.length_b   1.000
_cell.length_c   1.000
_cell.angle_alpha   90.00
_cell.angle_beta   90.00
_cell.angle_gamma   90.00
#
_symmetry.space_group_name_H-M   'P 1'
#
loop_
_entity.id
_entity.type
_entity.pdbx_description
1 polymer ?
#
loop_
_entity_poly.entity_id
_entity_poly.type
_entity_poly.pdbx_seq_one_letter_code
_entity_poly.pdbx_strand_id
1 'polypeptide(L)'
;MPSLKSRPLAVVFGCAGTALSDDERAFFRETDPLGFILFQRNCETPDQVRALVNDLRETVGRADAPVLIDQEGGRVARLKPPHWPEFPSARAYAKLYAKNAFEGIDAAETGGWLIAHELAQLGVTVDCAPVLDLVQKGADPIIGDRAFGPDVETISILAKAFMDGLMTGGVSPVIKHIPGHGRATVDSHKALPVVDTDLATLQDTDFAPFRALHMAGWGMTAHVVYTAVDKKRPATMSETVIRDVIRGQLGFQGVLLSDDLSMKALKGGFADRARDCLAAGCDVALHCNGDRAEMQAVRDGAAEMSSKAWARFKMTDLHRAGAAREHDVAEARRRFELLMG
;
A
#
# COMPACT_ATOMS: atom_id res chain seq x y z
N MET A 1 -7.78 26.66 -23.12
CA MET A 1 -8.73 25.55 -22.93
C MET A 1 -8.02 24.53 -22.06
N PRO A 2 -8.55 24.12 -20.90
CA PRO A 2 -7.94 23.04 -20.15
C PRO A 2 -7.95 21.80 -21.05
N SER A 3 -6.80 21.13 -21.17
CA SER A 3 -6.69 19.84 -21.84
C SER A 3 -7.76 18.91 -21.29
N LEU A 4 -8.63 18.39 -22.16
CA LEU A 4 -9.57 17.31 -21.85
C LEU A 4 -8.76 16.03 -21.63
N LYS A 5 -7.99 15.96 -20.53
CA LYS A 5 -7.41 14.71 -20.09
C LYS A 5 -8.57 13.77 -19.78
N SER A 6 -8.63 12.63 -20.46
CA SER A 6 -9.69 11.63 -20.23
C SER A 6 -9.45 10.82 -18.96
N ARG A 7 -8.24 10.88 -18.39
CA ARG A 7 -7.79 10.14 -17.22
C ARG A 7 -6.84 11.00 -16.37
N PRO A 8 -6.78 10.75 -15.05
CA PRO A 8 -5.89 11.48 -14.17
C PRO A 8 -4.42 11.18 -14.45
N LEU A 9 -3.54 12.01 -13.89
CA LEU A 9 -2.11 11.75 -13.87
C LEU A 9 -1.83 10.51 -13.01
N ALA A 10 -0.90 9.65 -13.46
CA ALA A 10 -0.56 8.37 -12.84
C ALA A 10 0.29 8.54 -11.57
N VAL A 11 -0.18 9.34 -10.63
CA VAL A 11 0.51 9.66 -9.39
C VAL A 11 -0.46 9.69 -8.21
N VAL A 12 0.06 9.34 -7.03
CA VAL A 12 -0.57 9.58 -5.74
C VAL A 12 0.36 10.48 -4.92
N PHE A 13 -0.20 11.56 -4.38
CA PHE A 13 0.55 12.54 -3.58
C PHE A 13 0.11 12.59 -2.12
N GLY A 14 1.07 12.81 -1.23
CA GLY A 14 0.80 13.30 0.12
C GLY A 14 0.64 14.83 0.15
N CYS A 15 0.20 15.36 1.30
CA CYS A 15 0.15 16.79 1.58
C CYS A 15 0.99 17.14 2.82
N ALA A 16 1.32 18.43 2.97
CA ALA A 16 2.27 18.88 3.97
C ALA A 16 1.71 18.80 5.41
N GLY A 17 0.43 19.10 5.61
CA GLY A 17 -0.16 19.23 6.94
C GLY A 17 -1.62 18.79 7.04
N THR A 18 -2.33 19.36 8.02
CA THR A 18 -3.70 18.96 8.40
C THR A 18 -4.79 19.68 7.60
N ALA A 19 -4.42 20.68 6.80
CA ALA A 19 -5.29 21.38 5.88
C ALA A 19 -4.48 21.76 4.63
N LEU A 20 -5.16 21.88 3.49
CA LEU A 20 -4.52 22.29 2.25
C LEU A 20 -4.33 23.80 2.20
N SER A 21 -3.11 24.22 1.87
CA SER A 21 -2.80 25.58 1.47
C SER A 21 -3.42 25.92 0.11
N ASP A 22 -3.55 27.22 -0.20
CA ASP A 22 -4.03 27.67 -1.51
C ASP A 22 -3.11 27.19 -2.65
N ASP A 23 -1.80 27.11 -2.40
CA ASP A 23 -0.83 26.57 -3.36
C ASP A 23 -1.04 25.07 -3.62
N GLU A 24 -1.21 24.25 -2.58
CA GLU A 24 -1.55 22.83 -2.73
C GLU A 24 -2.87 22.63 -3.48
N ARG A 25 -3.91 23.44 -3.16
CA ARG A 25 -5.20 23.39 -3.86
C ARG A 25 -5.05 23.70 -5.35
N ALA A 26 -4.31 24.75 -5.69
CA ALA A 26 -4.04 25.10 -7.08
C ALA A 26 -3.23 23.99 -7.78
N PHE A 27 -2.19 23.49 -7.14
CA PHE A 27 -1.34 22.44 -7.68
C PHE A 27 -2.13 21.16 -7.95
N PHE A 28 -2.89 20.64 -6.98
CA PHE A 28 -3.64 19.40 -7.17
C PHE A 28 -4.72 19.53 -8.24
N ARG A 29 -5.39 20.69 -8.34
CA ARG A 29 -6.36 20.97 -9.40
C ARG A 29 -5.74 20.94 -10.80
N GLU A 30 -4.57 21.54 -10.96
CA GLU A 30 -3.86 21.52 -12.26
C GLU A 30 -3.27 20.16 -12.59
N THR A 31 -2.87 19.41 -11.57
CA THR A 31 -2.17 18.14 -11.71
C THR A 31 -3.13 17.00 -11.99
N ASP A 32 -4.32 17.02 -11.38
CA ASP A 32 -5.30 15.95 -11.39
C ASP A 32 -4.67 14.57 -11.08
N PRO A 33 -4.02 14.38 -9.91
CA PRO A 33 -3.41 13.11 -9.53
C PRO A 33 -4.48 12.03 -9.35
N LEU A 34 -4.19 10.75 -9.61
CA LEU A 34 -5.14 9.65 -9.40
C LEU A 34 -5.81 9.75 -8.03
N GLY A 35 -5.01 9.91 -6.97
CA GLY A 35 -5.47 10.06 -5.60
C GLY A 35 -4.40 10.60 -4.66
N PHE A 36 -4.60 10.37 -3.36
CA PHE A 36 -3.81 10.98 -2.30
C PHE A 36 -3.40 9.95 -1.23
N ILE A 37 -2.38 10.25 -0.43
CA ILE A 37 -1.97 9.41 0.71
C ILE A 37 -1.81 10.25 1.99
N LEU A 38 -2.34 9.76 3.10
CA LEU A 38 -2.24 10.40 4.41
C LEU A 38 -1.12 9.77 5.26
N PHE A 39 -0.44 10.62 6.02
CA PHE A 39 0.56 10.26 7.02
C PHE A 39 0.13 10.77 8.39
N GLN A 40 0.84 10.35 9.44
CA GLN A 40 0.55 10.78 10.82
C GLN A 40 0.49 12.31 10.97
N ARG A 41 1.31 13.06 10.22
CA ARG A 41 1.30 14.54 10.23
C ARG A 41 0.00 15.16 9.71
N ASN A 42 -0.84 14.38 9.04
CA ASN A 42 -2.11 14.83 8.48
C ASN A 42 -3.30 14.47 9.39
N CYS A 43 -3.07 13.74 10.49
CA CYS A 43 -4.10 13.12 11.32
C CYS A 43 -4.11 13.67 12.75
N GLU A 44 -4.90 14.71 13.00
CA GLU A 44 -5.10 15.28 14.34
C GLU A 44 -6.38 14.78 15.01
N THR A 45 -7.53 14.99 14.36
CA THR A 45 -8.86 14.59 14.90
C THR A 45 -9.73 13.99 13.80
N PRO A 46 -10.76 13.18 14.11
CA PRO A 46 -11.64 12.59 13.10
C PRO A 46 -12.32 13.63 12.20
N ASP A 47 -12.80 14.75 12.76
CA ASP A 47 -13.43 15.83 11.99
C ASP A 47 -12.42 16.53 11.06
N GLN A 48 -11.22 16.82 11.55
CA GLN A 48 -10.17 17.42 10.75
C GLN A 48 -9.76 16.51 9.58
N VAL A 49 -9.59 15.20 9.82
CA VAL A 49 -9.19 14.27 8.76
C VAL A 49 -10.30 14.13 7.71
N ARG A 50 -11.57 14.05 8.12
CA ARG A 50 -12.70 14.06 7.17
C ARG A 50 -12.69 15.33 6.31
N ALA A 51 -12.48 16.49 6.92
CA ALA A 51 -12.40 17.75 6.18
C ALA A 51 -11.24 17.75 5.18
N LEU A 52 -10.05 17.29 5.58
CA LEU A 52 -8.89 17.18 4.69
C LEU A 52 -9.15 16.22 3.52
N VAL A 53 -9.77 15.06 3.76
CA VAL A 53 -10.12 14.09 2.71
C VAL A 53 -11.10 14.69 1.71
N ASN A 54 -12.11 15.42 2.18
CA ASN A 54 -13.06 16.13 1.33
C ASN A 54 -12.37 17.22 0.50
N ASP A 55 -11.55 18.05 1.15
CA ASP A 55 -10.76 19.10 0.49
C ASP A 55 -9.90 18.53 -0.65
N LEU A 56 -9.18 17.42 -0.40
CA LEU A 56 -8.36 16.74 -1.40
C LEU A 56 -9.19 16.31 -2.62
N ARG A 57 -10.34 15.66 -2.41
CA ARG A 57 -11.25 15.25 -3.50
C ARG A 57 -11.85 16.42 -4.26
N GLU A 58 -12.19 17.50 -3.56
CA GLU A 58 -12.69 18.73 -4.18
C GLU A 58 -11.65 19.37 -5.11
N THR A 59 -10.35 19.30 -4.77
CA THR A 59 -9.31 19.86 -5.67
C THR A 59 -9.31 19.22 -7.06
N VAL A 60 -9.65 17.93 -7.15
CA VAL A 60 -9.68 17.15 -8.40
C VAL A 60 -11.07 16.90 -8.95
N GLY A 61 -12.13 17.36 -8.26
CA GLY A 61 -13.52 17.18 -8.67
C GLY A 61 -13.97 15.71 -8.80
N ARG A 62 -13.29 14.79 -8.13
CA ARG A 62 -13.56 13.33 -8.20
C ARG A 62 -13.83 12.76 -6.82
N ALA A 63 -15.11 12.46 -6.56
CA ALA A 63 -15.52 11.80 -5.33
C ALA A 63 -14.94 10.38 -5.16
N ASP A 64 -14.59 9.73 -6.27
CA ASP A 64 -13.95 8.40 -6.31
C ASP A 64 -12.42 8.45 -6.29
N ALA A 65 -11.80 9.63 -6.16
CA ALA A 65 -10.35 9.71 -6.00
C ALA A 65 -9.94 8.95 -4.71
N PRO A 66 -9.06 7.93 -4.82
CA PRO A 66 -8.68 7.12 -3.68
C PRO A 66 -7.85 7.95 -2.71
N VAL A 67 -8.12 7.76 -1.42
CA VAL A 67 -7.23 8.22 -0.35
C VAL A 67 -6.64 6.98 0.31
N LEU A 68 -5.31 6.95 0.35
CA LEU A 68 -4.47 5.88 0.87
C LEU A 68 -3.99 6.23 2.28
N ILE A 69 -3.62 5.23 3.07
CA ILE A 69 -2.94 5.38 4.35
C ILE A 69 -2.12 4.10 4.64
N ASP A 70 -1.13 4.16 5.52
CA ASP A 70 -0.51 2.94 6.09
C ASP A 70 -1.06 2.67 7.50
N GLN A 71 -2.09 1.82 7.62
CA GLN A 71 -2.67 1.43 8.90
C GLN A 71 -2.50 -0.08 9.13
N GLU A 72 -1.25 -0.56 9.16
CA GLU A 72 -0.92 -1.99 9.34
C GLU A 72 -1.23 -2.51 10.76
N GLY A 73 -1.18 -1.62 11.76
CA GLY A 73 -1.15 -1.97 13.18
C GLY A 73 0.27 -2.01 13.75
N GLY A 74 0.37 -2.08 15.08
CA GLY A 74 1.63 -1.99 15.81
C GLY A 74 2.38 -0.69 15.48
N ARG A 75 3.64 -0.82 15.05
CA ARG A 75 4.53 0.34 14.83
C ARG A 75 4.19 1.15 13.57
N VAL A 76 3.45 0.58 12.62
CA VAL A 76 3.03 1.26 11.38
C VAL A 76 1.53 1.52 11.46
N ALA A 77 1.19 2.60 12.15
CA ALA A 77 -0.16 3.12 12.29
C ALA A 77 -0.10 4.65 12.21
N ARG A 78 -0.90 5.26 11.34
CA ARG A 78 -0.98 6.73 11.23
C ARG A 78 -2.06 7.29 12.15
N LEU A 79 -3.17 6.55 12.28
CA LEU A 79 -4.25 6.83 13.23
C LEU A 79 -3.90 6.22 14.59
N LYS A 80 -3.94 7.03 15.64
CA LYS A 80 -3.47 6.67 17.00
C LYS A 80 -4.41 7.13 18.10
N PRO A 81 -4.29 6.58 19.33
CA PRO A 81 -4.96 7.14 20.50
C PRO A 81 -4.68 8.63 20.69
N PRO A 82 -5.62 9.41 21.24
CA PRO A 82 -6.85 8.96 21.90
C PRO A 82 -8.05 8.78 20.96
N HIS A 83 -7.95 9.18 19.70
CA HIS A 83 -9.10 9.21 18.78
C HIS A 83 -9.39 7.86 18.14
N TRP A 84 -8.36 7.05 17.93
CA TRP A 84 -8.45 5.75 17.28
C TRP A 84 -7.86 4.66 18.16
N PRO A 85 -8.43 3.44 18.15
CA PRO A 85 -7.89 2.32 18.90
C PRO A 85 -6.50 1.92 18.41
N GLU A 86 -5.71 1.33 19.30
CA GLU A 86 -4.46 0.68 18.92
C GLU A 86 -4.75 -0.75 18.43
N PHE A 87 -4.20 -1.09 17.26
CA PHE A 87 -4.24 -2.44 16.72
C PHE A 87 -2.88 -3.13 16.89
N PRO A 88 -2.83 -4.44 17.14
CA PRO A 88 -1.58 -5.15 17.34
C PRO A 88 -0.80 -5.28 16.02
N SER A 89 0.50 -5.56 16.11
CA SER A 89 1.30 -5.92 14.93
C SER A 89 0.81 -7.23 14.30
N ALA A 90 1.04 -7.45 13.00
CA ALA A 90 0.68 -8.68 12.30
C ALA A 90 1.23 -9.97 12.96
N ARG A 91 2.42 -9.88 13.57
CA ARG A 91 3.01 -11.00 14.34
C ARG A 91 2.13 -11.46 15.50
N ALA A 92 1.30 -10.59 16.07
CA ALA A 92 0.38 -10.98 17.15
C ALA A 92 -0.69 -11.96 16.65
N TYR A 93 -1.23 -11.73 15.45
CA TYR A 93 -2.14 -12.67 14.79
C TYR A 93 -1.45 -14.01 14.53
N ALA A 94 -0.19 -13.98 14.07
CA ALA A 94 0.61 -15.20 13.86
C ALA A 94 0.81 -16.00 15.16
N LYS A 95 1.06 -15.32 16.28
CA LYS A 95 1.21 -15.96 17.60
C LYS A 95 -0.10 -16.59 18.07
N LEU A 96 -1.24 -15.97 17.80
CA LEU A 96 -2.55 -16.54 18.10
C LEU A 96 -2.83 -17.75 17.20
N TYR A 97 -2.60 -17.62 15.89
CA TYR A 97 -2.75 -18.70 14.92
C TYR A 97 -1.94 -19.95 15.29
N ALA A 98 -0.69 -19.78 15.75
CA ALA A 98 0.14 -20.89 16.20
C ALA A 98 -0.41 -21.63 17.44
N LYS A 99 -1.25 -20.95 18.25
CA LYS A 99 -1.94 -21.56 19.40
C LYS A 99 -3.28 -22.15 19.00
N ASN A 100 -4.04 -21.43 18.18
CA ASN A 100 -5.35 -21.80 17.66
C ASN A 100 -5.56 -21.15 16.29
N ALA A 101 -5.57 -21.98 15.25
CA ALA A 101 -5.66 -21.52 13.87
C ALA A 101 -6.96 -20.75 13.58
N PHE A 102 -8.10 -21.21 14.11
CA PHE A 102 -9.39 -20.56 13.89
C PHE A 102 -9.43 -19.18 14.54
N GLU A 103 -8.95 -19.06 15.78
CA GLU A 103 -8.89 -17.78 16.49
C GLU A 103 -7.91 -16.80 15.83
N GLY A 104 -6.77 -17.29 15.32
CA GLY A 104 -5.80 -16.45 14.62
C GLY A 104 -6.34 -15.88 13.31
N ILE A 105 -7.04 -16.70 12.52
CA ILE A 105 -7.72 -16.28 11.29
C ILE A 105 -8.81 -15.26 11.62
N ASP A 106 -9.64 -15.57 12.60
CA ASP A 106 -10.74 -14.71 13.03
C ASP A 106 -10.26 -13.35 13.55
N ALA A 107 -9.19 -13.35 14.34
CA ALA A 107 -8.58 -12.12 14.83
C ALA A 107 -8.02 -11.28 13.67
N ALA A 108 -7.36 -11.90 12.69
CA ALA A 108 -6.85 -11.18 11.52
C ALA A 108 -7.98 -10.55 10.68
N GLU A 109 -9.05 -11.30 10.41
CA GLU A 109 -10.22 -10.81 9.68
C GLU A 109 -10.94 -9.69 10.44
N THR A 110 -11.25 -9.92 11.71
CA THR A 110 -11.92 -8.93 12.56
C THR A 110 -11.07 -7.68 12.74
N GLY A 111 -9.75 -7.82 12.89
CA GLY A 111 -8.81 -6.70 12.98
C GLY A 111 -8.75 -5.88 11.70
N GLY A 112 -8.66 -6.54 10.54
CA GLY A 112 -8.74 -5.87 9.23
C GLY A 112 -10.06 -5.13 9.03
N TRP A 113 -11.17 -5.74 9.44
CA TRP A 113 -12.49 -5.09 9.36
C TRP A 113 -12.61 -3.87 10.27
N LEU A 114 -12.16 -3.96 11.53
CA LEU A 114 -12.18 -2.84 12.46
C LEU A 114 -11.30 -1.67 11.97
N ILE A 115 -10.12 -1.97 11.40
CA ILE A 115 -9.29 -0.94 10.75
C ILE A 115 -10.06 -0.29 9.60
N ALA A 116 -10.63 -1.08 8.69
CA ALA A 116 -11.40 -0.54 7.58
C ALA A 116 -12.59 0.31 8.04
N HIS A 117 -13.26 -0.07 9.12
CA HIS A 117 -14.33 0.72 9.71
C HIS A 117 -13.85 2.12 10.12
N GLU A 118 -12.73 2.23 10.84
CA GLU A 118 -12.14 3.53 11.21
C GLU A 118 -11.77 4.35 9.97
N LEU A 119 -11.18 3.71 8.95
CA LEU A 119 -10.74 4.37 7.73
C LEU A 119 -11.92 4.87 6.87
N ALA A 120 -12.95 4.05 6.71
CA ALA A 120 -14.12 4.37 5.92
C ALA A 120 -14.88 5.59 6.50
N GLN A 121 -14.94 5.73 7.82
CA GLN A 121 -15.52 6.91 8.49
C GLN A 121 -14.78 8.22 8.19
N LEU A 122 -13.51 8.14 7.77
CA LEU A 122 -12.70 9.28 7.37
C LEU A 122 -12.74 9.52 5.86
N GLY A 123 -13.39 8.63 5.11
CA GLY A 123 -13.41 8.64 3.64
C GLY A 123 -12.14 8.06 3.01
N VAL A 124 -11.27 7.41 3.78
CA VAL A 124 -10.10 6.67 3.29
C VAL A 124 -10.59 5.36 2.67
N THR A 125 -10.15 5.05 1.46
CA THR A 125 -10.69 3.93 0.66
C THR A 125 -9.66 2.87 0.31
N VAL A 126 -8.38 3.11 0.61
CA VAL A 126 -7.29 2.18 0.35
C VAL A 126 -6.37 2.17 1.57
N ASP A 127 -6.04 0.99 2.06
CA ASP A 127 -5.05 0.81 3.12
C ASP A 127 -3.83 0.08 2.54
N CYS A 128 -2.65 0.62 2.82
CA CYS A 128 -1.37 0.08 2.41
C CYS A 128 -0.98 -1.11 3.30
N ALA A 129 -1.86 -2.11 3.40
CA ALA A 129 -1.69 -3.36 4.12
C ALA A 129 -2.45 -4.46 3.37
N PRO A 130 -2.06 -5.74 3.49
CA PRO A 130 -1.06 -6.31 4.40
C PRO A 130 0.36 -6.39 3.85
N VAL A 131 1.33 -6.58 4.75
CA VAL A 131 2.71 -6.95 4.42
C VAL A 131 2.80 -8.46 4.19
N LEU A 132 3.19 -8.89 3.00
CA LEU A 132 3.36 -10.31 2.64
C LEU A 132 4.82 -10.79 2.69
N ASP A 133 5.72 -9.92 3.14
CA ASP A 133 7.15 -10.19 3.18
C ASP A 133 7.50 -11.34 4.15
N LEU A 134 8.12 -12.38 3.62
CA LEU A 134 8.64 -13.51 4.41
C LEU A 134 10.00 -13.15 5.01
N VAL A 135 10.05 -12.91 6.33
CA VAL A 135 11.29 -12.52 7.02
C VAL A 135 12.28 -13.68 7.07
N GLN A 136 13.47 -13.44 6.54
CA GLN A 136 14.54 -14.43 6.47
C GLN A 136 15.59 -14.20 7.56
N LYS A 137 16.34 -15.24 7.91
CA LYS A 137 17.43 -15.13 8.88
C LYS A 137 18.48 -14.12 8.37
N GLY A 138 18.79 -13.13 9.21
CA GLY A 138 19.77 -12.08 8.89
C GLY A 138 19.19 -10.87 8.14
N ALA A 139 17.88 -10.84 7.90
CA ALA A 139 17.20 -9.67 7.35
C ALA A 139 17.19 -8.50 8.34
N ASP A 140 17.10 -7.28 7.79
CA ASP A 140 16.91 -6.05 8.54
C ASP A 140 15.54 -6.08 9.29
N PRO A 141 15.45 -5.56 10.52
CA PRO A 141 14.20 -5.55 11.28
C PRO A 141 13.09 -4.64 10.69
N ILE A 142 13.32 -3.93 9.59
CA ILE A 142 12.34 -3.05 8.93
C ILE A 142 11.00 -3.74 8.65
N ILE A 143 11.01 -5.03 8.29
CA ILE A 143 9.79 -5.85 8.21
C ILE A 143 9.45 -6.38 9.61
N GLY A 144 10.30 -7.24 10.18
CA GLY A 144 10.23 -7.62 11.59
C GLY A 144 8.85 -8.15 12.03
N ASP A 145 8.18 -7.41 12.91
CA ASP A 145 6.87 -7.73 13.48
C ASP A 145 5.67 -7.38 12.58
N ARG A 146 5.92 -6.73 11.44
CA ARG A 146 4.92 -6.43 10.41
C ARG A 146 4.55 -7.65 9.56
N ALA A 147 5.38 -8.70 9.57
CA ALA A 147 5.09 -9.94 8.85
C ALA A 147 4.00 -10.76 9.56
N PHE A 148 3.08 -11.30 8.76
CA PHE A 148 1.95 -12.12 9.22
C PHE A 148 2.32 -13.54 9.64
N GLY A 149 3.55 -14.01 9.42
CA GLY A 149 3.93 -15.37 9.77
C GLY A 149 5.40 -15.69 9.51
N PRO A 150 5.87 -16.86 9.98
CA PRO A 150 7.24 -17.31 9.77
C PRO A 150 7.44 -18.10 8.46
N ASP A 151 6.36 -18.44 7.76
CA ASP A 151 6.36 -19.27 6.55
C ASP A 151 5.28 -18.79 5.56
N VAL A 152 5.38 -19.28 4.32
CA VAL A 152 4.52 -18.90 3.19
C VAL A 152 3.04 -19.17 3.47
N GLU A 153 2.74 -20.31 4.08
CA GLU A 153 1.36 -20.74 4.36
C GLU A 153 0.70 -19.82 5.37
N THR A 154 1.35 -19.61 6.52
CA THR A 154 0.86 -18.75 7.60
C THR A 154 0.65 -17.31 7.12
N ILE A 155 1.62 -16.76 6.36
CA ILE A 155 1.48 -15.41 5.77
C ILE A 155 0.28 -15.36 4.83
N SER A 156 0.15 -16.33 3.91
CA SER A 156 -0.92 -16.33 2.91
C SER A 156 -2.30 -16.42 3.54
N ILE A 157 -2.47 -17.26 4.58
CA ILE A 157 -3.74 -17.45 5.28
C ILE A 157 -4.13 -16.20 6.06
N LEU A 158 -3.25 -15.70 6.93
CA LEU A 158 -3.60 -14.60 7.82
C LEU A 158 -3.69 -13.26 7.09
N ALA A 159 -2.82 -13.03 6.11
CA ALA A 159 -2.91 -11.83 5.28
C ALA A 159 -4.18 -11.83 4.43
N LYS A 160 -4.61 -12.99 3.90
CA LYS A 160 -5.90 -13.11 3.20
C LYS A 160 -7.08 -12.77 4.11
N ALA A 161 -7.09 -13.32 5.32
CA ALA A 161 -8.13 -13.01 6.31
C ALA A 161 -8.20 -11.51 6.61
N PHE A 162 -7.04 -10.87 6.86
CA PHE A 162 -6.95 -9.44 7.06
C PHE A 162 -7.45 -8.62 5.85
N MET A 163 -7.08 -9.04 4.63
CA MET A 163 -7.58 -8.43 3.39
C MET A 163 -9.09 -8.55 3.24
N ASP A 164 -9.68 -9.68 3.61
CA ASP A 164 -11.13 -9.89 3.56
C ASP A 164 -11.85 -8.97 4.55
N GLY A 165 -11.28 -8.80 5.74
CA GLY A 165 -11.73 -7.81 6.71
C GLY A 165 -11.72 -6.39 6.13
N LEU A 166 -10.59 -5.97 5.53
CA LEU A 166 -10.48 -4.65 4.90
C LEU A 166 -11.54 -4.45 3.81
N MET A 167 -11.67 -5.44 2.91
CA MET A 167 -12.58 -5.39 1.76
C MET A 167 -14.04 -5.33 2.19
N THR A 168 -14.43 -6.12 3.19
CA THR A 168 -15.81 -6.11 3.74
C THR A 168 -16.10 -4.83 4.51
N GLY A 169 -15.10 -4.19 5.11
CA GLY A 169 -15.20 -2.83 5.66
C GLY A 169 -15.18 -1.72 4.60
N GLY A 170 -15.10 -2.05 3.30
CA GLY A 170 -15.17 -1.10 2.19
C GLY A 170 -13.84 -0.41 1.83
N VAL A 171 -12.71 -0.95 2.29
CA VAL A 171 -11.35 -0.44 2.05
C VAL A 171 -10.54 -1.44 1.22
N SER A 172 -9.88 -0.98 0.16
CA SER A 172 -9.03 -1.85 -0.65
C SER A 172 -7.67 -2.11 0.04
N PRO A 173 -7.22 -3.37 0.14
CA PRO A 173 -5.88 -3.70 0.59
C PRO A 173 -4.85 -3.48 -0.52
N VAL A 174 -3.61 -3.17 -0.11
CA VAL A 174 -2.42 -3.13 -0.97
C VAL A 174 -1.42 -4.16 -0.45
N ILE A 175 -1.21 -5.25 -1.21
CA ILE A 175 -0.19 -6.23 -0.83
C ILE A 175 1.22 -5.64 -1.06
N LYS A 176 2.12 -5.76 -0.07
CA LYS A 176 3.47 -5.17 -0.16
C LYS A 176 4.55 -5.99 0.56
N HIS A 177 5.83 -5.90 0.17
CA HIS A 177 6.36 -5.12 -0.97
C HIS A 177 6.74 -6.08 -2.11
N ILE A 178 6.00 -6.05 -3.21
CA ILE A 178 6.10 -7.03 -4.30
C ILE A 178 7.47 -6.92 -5.02
N PRO A 179 8.20 -8.02 -5.28
CA PRO A 179 7.83 -9.41 -5.02
C PRO A 179 8.40 -10.00 -3.70
N GLY A 180 8.97 -9.19 -2.82
CA GLY A 180 9.31 -9.59 -1.44
C GLY A 180 10.53 -8.88 -0.86
N HIS A 181 10.36 -8.16 0.24
CA HIS A 181 11.40 -7.40 0.94
C HIS A 181 12.02 -8.17 2.12
N GLY A 182 11.40 -9.27 2.56
CA GLY A 182 11.76 -9.97 3.80
C GLY A 182 13.17 -10.56 3.89
N ARG A 183 13.95 -10.50 2.81
CA ARG A 183 15.37 -10.92 2.73
C ARG A 183 16.37 -9.76 2.72
N ALA A 184 15.89 -8.53 2.59
CA ALA A 184 16.76 -7.35 2.57
C ALA A 184 17.55 -7.24 3.87
N THR A 185 18.86 -7.00 3.76
CA THR A 185 19.76 -6.84 4.91
C THR A 185 19.95 -5.38 5.32
N VAL A 186 19.30 -4.46 4.62
CA VAL A 186 19.29 -3.03 4.93
C VAL A 186 17.88 -2.45 4.72
N ASP A 187 17.54 -1.46 5.52
CA ASP A 187 16.33 -0.64 5.38
C ASP A 187 16.36 0.20 4.09
N SER A 188 15.34 0.07 3.23
CA SER A 188 15.19 0.82 1.98
C SER A 188 14.97 2.32 2.18
N HIS A 189 14.63 2.78 3.39
CA HIS A 189 14.63 4.21 3.73
C HIS A 189 16.06 4.76 3.84
N LYS A 190 17.07 3.90 4.01
CA LYS A 190 18.46 4.28 4.26
C LYS A 190 19.38 3.97 3.08
N ALA A 191 19.25 2.79 2.47
CA ALA A 191 20.10 2.33 1.38
C ALA A 191 19.36 1.36 0.46
N LEU A 192 19.85 1.18 -0.78
CA LEU A 192 19.27 0.22 -1.73
C LEU A 192 19.64 -1.22 -1.33
N PRO A 193 18.67 -2.08 -0.95
CA PRO A 193 18.93 -3.49 -0.67
C PRO A 193 19.19 -4.29 -1.95
N VAL A 194 20.10 -5.26 -1.84
CA VAL A 194 20.44 -6.19 -2.92
C VAL A 194 20.28 -7.61 -2.39
N VAL A 195 19.50 -8.41 -3.11
CA VAL A 195 19.24 -9.83 -2.82
C VAL A 195 19.93 -10.66 -3.89
N ASP A 196 20.91 -11.47 -3.48
CA ASP A 196 21.71 -12.35 -4.34
C ASP A 196 21.26 -13.82 -4.33
N THR A 197 20.01 -14.05 -3.95
CA THR A 197 19.40 -15.40 -3.89
C THR A 197 19.00 -15.86 -5.29
N ASP A 198 19.15 -17.16 -5.57
CA ASP A 198 18.78 -17.75 -6.85
C ASP A 198 17.26 -17.71 -7.08
N LEU A 199 16.86 -17.71 -8.36
CA LEU A 199 15.47 -17.52 -8.75
C LEU A 199 14.54 -18.63 -8.22
N ALA A 200 14.98 -19.88 -8.17
CA ALA A 200 14.14 -20.99 -7.69
C ALA A 200 13.82 -20.82 -6.21
N THR A 201 14.83 -20.49 -5.40
CA THR A 201 14.62 -20.17 -3.98
C THR A 201 13.67 -18.97 -3.80
N LEU A 202 13.84 -17.89 -4.58
CA LEU A 202 12.92 -16.74 -4.53
C LEU A 202 11.47 -17.14 -4.87
N GLN A 203 11.28 -17.99 -5.89
CA GLN A 203 9.97 -18.48 -6.34
C GLN A 203 9.23 -19.32 -5.30
N ASP A 204 9.97 -20.09 -4.50
CA ASP A 204 9.43 -20.97 -3.47
C ASP A 204 9.25 -20.26 -2.11
N THR A 205 9.86 -19.08 -1.94
CA THR A 205 9.85 -18.35 -0.66
C THR A 205 9.31 -16.93 -0.81
N ASP A 206 10.12 -15.92 -1.16
CA ASP A 206 9.71 -14.50 -1.15
C ASP A 206 8.50 -14.23 -2.05
N PHE A 207 8.49 -14.86 -3.23
CA PHE A 207 7.48 -14.63 -4.26
C PHE A 207 6.18 -15.38 -3.98
N ALA A 208 6.26 -16.46 -3.19
CA ALA A 208 5.16 -17.40 -3.02
C ALA A 208 3.93 -16.79 -2.33
N PRO A 209 4.03 -15.98 -1.26
CA PRO A 209 2.88 -15.27 -0.68
C PRO A 209 2.18 -14.35 -1.69
N PHE A 210 2.95 -13.64 -2.52
CA PHE A 210 2.38 -12.74 -3.54
C PHE A 210 1.73 -13.52 -4.69
N ARG A 211 2.25 -14.70 -5.04
CA ARG A 211 1.60 -15.61 -6.00
C ARG A 211 0.27 -16.14 -5.44
N ALA A 212 0.23 -16.51 -4.16
CA ALA A 212 -0.99 -16.96 -3.49
C ALA A 212 -2.08 -15.87 -3.46
N LEU A 213 -1.68 -14.61 -3.29
CA LEU A 213 -2.59 -13.47 -3.13
C LEU A 213 -2.60 -12.52 -4.34
N HIS A 214 -2.24 -13.03 -5.52
CA HIS A 214 -2.09 -12.24 -6.76
C HIS A 214 -3.38 -11.58 -7.27
N MET A 215 -4.55 -12.03 -6.79
CA MET A 215 -5.85 -11.46 -7.10
C MET A 215 -6.16 -10.17 -6.32
N ALA A 216 -5.24 -9.70 -5.47
CA ALA A 216 -5.36 -8.41 -4.80
C ALA A 216 -5.59 -7.26 -5.82
N GLY A 217 -6.45 -6.31 -5.44
CA GLY A 217 -6.79 -5.18 -6.29
C GLY A 217 -5.68 -4.13 -6.42
N TRP A 218 -4.83 -4.02 -5.40
CA TRP A 218 -3.66 -3.15 -5.36
C TRP A 218 -2.42 -3.90 -4.88
N GLY A 219 -1.25 -3.44 -5.32
CA GLY A 219 0.05 -3.98 -4.93
C GLY A 219 1.13 -2.92 -5.01
N MET A 220 2.10 -2.93 -4.09
CA MET A 220 3.18 -1.94 -4.02
C MET A 220 4.54 -2.60 -4.24
N THR A 221 5.36 -2.09 -5.15
CA THR A 221 6.66 -2.69 -5.49
C THR A 221 7.72 -2.46 -4.42
N ALA A 222 8.64 -3.40 -4.23
CA ALA A 222 9.81 -3.20 -3.38
C ALA A 222 10.90 -2.37 -4.07
N HIS A 223 11.53 -1.45 -3.34
CA HIS A 223 12.81 -0.85 -3.75
C HIS A 223 13.97 -1.80 -3.44
N VAL A 224 14.00 -2.99 -4.07
CA VAL A 224 15.00 -4.05 -3.85
C VAL A 224 15.53 -4.57 -5.19
N VAL A 225 16.86 -4.77 -5.29
CA VAL A 225 17.48 -5.42 -6.46
C VAL A 225 17.50 -6.94 -6.25
N TYR A 226 16.99 -7.70 -7.21
CA TYR A 226 17.04 -9.17 -7.21
C TYR A 226 18.00 -9.62 -8.32
N THR A 227 19.24 -9.96 -7.97
CA THR A 227 20.32 -10.19 -8.96
C THR A 227 20.05 -11.37 -9.90
N ALA A 228 19.23 -12.33 -9.47
CA ALA A 228 18.80 -13.45 -10.29
C ALA A 228 17.84 -13.06 -11.43
N VAL A 229 17.25 -11.86 -11.39
CA VAL A 229 16.29 -11.37 -12.39
C VAL A 229 16.80 -10.11 -13.10
N ASP A 230 17.15 -9.07 -12.34
CA ASP A 230 17.76 -7.84 -12.86
C ASP A 230 18.83 -7.35 -11.88
N LYS A 231 20.09 -7.44 -12.30
CA LYS A 231 21.26 -7.08 -11.48
C LYS A 231 21.44 -5.57 -11.28
N LYS A 232 20.73 -4.75 -12.06
CA LYS A 232 21.01 -3.31 -12.14
C LYS A 232 19.93 -2.47 -11.48
N ARG A 233 18.66 -2.89 -11.60
CA ARG A 233 17.52 -2.05 -11.25
C ARG A 233 16.72 -2.66 -10.10
N PRO A 234 16.27 -1.85 -9.13
CA PRO A 234 15.30 -2.32 -8.15
C PRO A 234 13.99 -2.73 -8.84
N ALA A 235 13.18 -3.58 -8.20
CA ALA A 235 11.92 -4.05 -8.77
C ALA A 235 11.01 -2.90 -9.23
N THR A 236 10.90 -1.82 -8.46
CA THR A 236 10.15 -0.59 -8.84
C THR A 236 10.56 0.01 -10.20
N MET A 237 11.83 -0.13 -10.61
CA MET A 237 12.39 0.44 -11.85
C MET A 237 12.77 -0.62 -12.90
N SER A 238 12.50 -1.91 -12.63
CA SER A 238 12.90 -3.00 -13.52
C SER A 238 11.71 -3.49 -14.32
N GLU A 239 11.70 -3.19 -15.63
CA GLU A 239 10.73 -3.73 -16.57
C GLU A 239 10.73 -5.27 -16.56
N THR A 240 11.91 -5.89 -16.44
CA THR A 240 12.05 -7.35 -16.36
C THR A 240 11.37 -7.90 -15.11
N VAL A 241 11.61 -7.32 -13.92
CA VAL A 241 10.94 -7.80 -12.70
C VAL A 241 9.43 -7.57 -12.80
N ILE A 242 8.97 -6.41 -13.24
CA ILE A 242 7.54 -6.12 -13.32
C ILE A 242 6.86 -7.02 -14.36
N ARG A 243 7.39 -7.13 -15.58
CA ARG A 243 6.80 -7.92 -16.67
C ARG A 243 6.88 -9.42 -16.39
N ASP A 244 8.08 -9.93 -16.09
CA ASP A 244 8.33 -11.37 -16.09
C ASP A 244 8.02 -12.01 -14.74
N VAL A 245 8.22 -11.28 -13.63
CA VAL A 245 7.90 -11.78 -12.28
C VAL A 245 6.50 -11.32 -11.86
N ILE A 246 6.26 -10.01 -11.71
CA ILE A 246 5.03 -9.51 -11.08
C ILE A 246 3.79 -9.79 -11.95
N ARG A 247 3.84 -9.42 -13.23
CA ARG A 247 2.72 -9.65 -14.16
C ARG A 247 2.69 -11.07 -14.72
N GLY A 248 3.86 -11.69 -14.88
CA GLY A 248 4.06 -13.03 -15.41
C GLY A 248 3.91 -14.11 -14.34
N GLN A 249 5.01 -14.46 -13.67
CA GLN A 249 5.08 -15.60 -12.73
C GLN A 249 4.10 -15.51 -11.54
N LEU A 250 3.93 -14.33 -10.95
CA LEU A 250 2.96 -14.12 -9.88
C LEU A 250 1.53 -14.01 -10.42
N GLY A 251 1.37 -13.55 -11.66
CA GLY A 251 0.07 -13.31 -12.25
C GLY A 251 -0.70 -12.12 -11.66
N PHE A 252 -0.02 -11.16 -11.00
CA PHE A 252 -0.69 -10.00 -10.39
C PHE A 252 -1.23 -9.04 -11.46
N GLN A 253 -2.55 -8.83 -11.49
CA GLN A 253 -3.21 -7.99 -12.50
C GLN A 253 -3.85 -6.70 -11.95
N GLY A 254 -3.82 -6.47 -10.63
CA GLY A 254 -4.31 -5.25 -9.99
C GLY A 254 -3.47 -4.00 -10.31
N VAL A 255 -3.82 -2.89 -9.66
CA VAL A 255 -3.08 -1.62 -9.74
C VAL A 255 -1.72 -1.80 -9.06
N LEU A 256 -0.63 -1.55 -9.79
CA LEU A 256 0.74 -1.62 -9.25
C LEU A 256 1.27 -0.22 -8.97
N LEU A 257 1.53 0.09 -7.70
CA LEU A 257 2.13 1.34 -7.26
C LEU A 257 3.63 1.14 -7.08
N SER A 258 4.40 2.19 -7.33
CA SER A 258 5.71 2.29 -6.71
C SER A 258 5.55 2.35 -5.18
N ASP A 259 6.54 1.85 -4.44
CA ASP A 259 6.79 2.36 -3.09
C ASP A 259 7.29 3.82 -3.17
N ASP A 260 7.35 4.51 -2.04
CA ASP A 260 7.54 5.97 -1.99
C ASP A 260 8.82 6.40 -2.71
N LEU A 261 8.67 7.27 -3.71
CA LEU A 261 9.77 7.81 -4.49
C LEU A 261 10.68 8.74 -3.69
N SER A 262 10.24 9.23 -2.52
CA SER A 262 11.05 10.04 -1.60
C SER A 262 12.08 9.22 -0.81
N MET A 263 11.98 7.89 -0.84
CA MET A 263 12.94 7.01 -0.17
C MET A 263 14.34 7.07 -0.82
N LYS A 264 15.36 6.86 0.01
CA LYS A 264 16.78 6.97 -0.39
C LYS A 264 17.29 5.80 -1.23
N ALA A 265 16.53 4.72 -1.36
CA ALA A 265 16.91 3.56 -2.17
C ALA A 265 17.01 3.86 -3.67
N LEU A 266 16.30 4.89 -4.15
CA LEU A 266 16.28 5.26 -5.56
C LEU A 266 17.33 6.33 -5.88
N LYS A 267 17.96 6.21 -7.06
CA LYS A 267 18.90 7.20 -7.61
C LYS A 267 18.16 8.17 -8.53
N GLY A 268 18.81 9.28 -8.88
CA GLY A 268 18.27 10.28 -9.80
C GLY A 268 17.31 11.27 -9.14
N GLY A 269 16.89 12.28 -9.91
CA GLY A 269 15.91 13.27 -9.49
C GLY A 269 14.49 12.73 -9.49
N PHE A 270 13.56 13.42 -8.83
CA PHE A 270 12.17 12.98 -8.69
C PHE A 270 11.42 12.82 -10.02
N ALA A 271 11.70 13.67 -11.01
CA ALA A 271 11.14 13.53 -12.35
C ALA A 271 11.60 12.22 -13.02
N ASP A 272 12.88 11.88 -12.87
CA ASP A 272 13.42 10.64 -13.43
C ASP A 272 12.83 9.43 -12.71
N ARG A 273 12.72 9.47 -11.38
CA ARG A 273 12.12 8.37 -10.60
C ARG A 273 10.68 8.07 -11.02
N ALA A 274 9.86 9.11 -11.18
CA ALA A 274 8.47 8.97 -11.61
C ALA A 274 8.37 8.41 -13.03
N ARG A 275 9.17 8.95 -13.95
CA ARG A 275 9.20 8.48 -15.34
C ARG A 275 9.67 7.03 -15.43
N ASP A 276 10.73 6.69 -14.72
CA ASP A 276 11.39 5.38 -14.82
C ASP A 276 10.54 4.27 -14.18
N CYS A 277 9.85 4.53 -13.05
CA CYS A 277 8.95 3.52 -12.46
C CYS A 277 7.71 3.27 -13.31
N LEU A 278 7.12 4.33 -13.90
CA LEU A 278 6.00 4.20 -14.83
C LEU A 278 6.43 3.49 -16.13
N ALA A 279 7.60 3.83 -16.68
CA ALA A 279 8.17 3.17 -17.86
C ALA A 279 8.50 1.69 -17.59
N ALA A 280 8.90 1.33 -16.37
CA ALA A 280 9.12 -0.06 -15.96
C ALA A 280 7.80 -0.86 -15.87
N GLY A 281 6.65 -0.20 -15.75
CA GLY A 281 5.34 -0.84 -15.75
C GLY A 281 4.54 -0.71 -14.45
N CYS A 282 4.96 0.17 -13.53
CA CYS A 282 4.07 0.64 -12.47
C CYS A 282 2.88 1.36 -13.13
N ASP A 283 1.68 1.15 -12.58
CA ASP A 283 0.48 1.86 -13.01
C ASP A 283 0.43 3.28 -12.42
N VAL A 284 1.04 3.48 -11.24
CA VAL A 284 0.97 4.72 -10.45
C VAL A 284 2.29 4.96 -9.72
N ALA A 285 2.78 6.19 -9.73
CA ALA A 285 3.94 6.62 -8.95
C ALA A 285 3.48 7.22 -7.60
N LEU A 286 4.14 6.85 -6.50
CA LEU A 286 3.78 7.30 -5.14
C LEU A 286 4.81 8.29 -4.60
N HIS A 287 4.37 9.46 -4.15
CA HIS A 287 5.21 10.44 -3.46
C HIS A 287 4.52 10.98 -2.21
N CYS A 288 5.15 10.78 -1.06
CA CYS A 288 4.42 10.77 0.20
C CYS A 288 4.56 12.01 1.09
N ASN A 289 5.64 12.78 0.97
CA ASN A 289 6.04 13.74 2.01
C ASN A 289 5.33 15.11 1.94
N GLY A 290 4.69 15.44 0.82
CA GLY A 290 4.01 16.72 0.61
C GLY A 290 4.95 17.89 0.34
N ASP A 291 6.25 17.64 0.05
CA ASP A 291 7.17 18.70 -0.36
C ASP A 291 6.78 19.22 -1.76
N ARG A 292 6.51 20.52 -1.84
CA ARG A 292 5.97 21.13 -3.04
C ARG A 292 6.92 21.04 -4.24
N ALA A 293 8.22 21.25 -4.04
CA ALA A 293 9.19 21.22 -5.12
C ALA A 293 9.38 19.80 -5.65
N GLU A 294 9.42 18.81 -4.75
CA GLU A 294 9.49 17.40 -5.13
C GLU A 294 8.22 16.96 -5.87
N MET A 295 7.04 17.34 -5.39
CA MET A 295 5.77 17.04 -6.07
C MET A 295 5.73 17.62 -7.49
N GLN A 296 6.25 18.84 -7.70
CA GLN A 296 6.37 19.41 -9.05
C GLN A 296 7.26 18.55 -9.94
N ALA A 297 8.43 18.16 -9.45
CA ALA A 297 9.35 17.32 -10.21
C ALA A 297 8.74 15.94 -10.54
N VAL A 298 8.02 15.31 -9.59
CA VAL A 298 7.27 14.07 -9.85
C VAL A 298 6.20 14.28 -10.92
N ARG A 299 5.42 15.36 -10.85
CA ARG A 299 4.42 15.73 -11.88
C ARG A 299 5.06 15.85 -13.27
N ASP A 300 6.22 16.48 -13.36
CA ASP A 300 6.92 16.70 -14.64
C ASP A 300 7.47 15.40 -15.25
N GLY A 301 7.78 14.40 -14.41
CA GLY A 301 8.19 13.06 -14.84
C GLY A 301 7.04 12.09 -15.10
N ALA A 302 5.84 12.39 -14.62
CA ALA A 302 4.69 11.51 -14.71
C ALA A 302 3.94 11.64 -16.03
N ALA A 303 3.15 10.61 -16.35
CA ALA A 303 2.25 10.58 -17.49
C ALA A 303 0.81 10.37 -17.04
N GLU A 304 -0.15 10.63 -17.92
CA GLU A 304 -1.53 10.21 -17.71
C GLU A 304 -1.61 8.69 -17.53
N MET A 305 -2.56 8.23 -16.73
CA MET A 305 -2.79 6.80 -16.58
C MET A 305 -3.04 6.14 -17.94
N SER A 306 -2.37 5.02 -18.19
CA SER A 306 -2.64 4.20 -19.38
C SER A 306 -4.05 3.62 -19.35
N SER A 307 -4.57 3.17 -20.49
CA SER A 307 -5.94 2.61 -20.57
C SER A 307 -6.04 1.35 -19.71
N LYS A 308 -4.95 0.58 -19.66
CA LYS A 308 -4.85 -0.62 -18.86
C LYS A 308 -4.81 -0.30 -17.36
N ALA A 309 -3.99 0.67 -16.96
CA ALA A 309 -3.91 1.14 -15.57
C ALA A 309 -5.27 1.65 -15.07
N TRP A 310 -5.95 2.45 -15.89
CA TRP A 310 -7.28 2.98 -15.57
C TRP A 310 -8.34 1.87 -15.45
N ALA A 311 -8.34 0.90 -16.37
CA ALA A 311 -9.25 -0.25 -16.30
C ALA A 311 -9.02 -1.10 -15.03
N ARG A 312 -7.76 -1.32 -14.65
CA ARG A 312 -7.39 -1.98 -13.38
C ARG A 312 -7.97 -1.22 -12.18
N PHE A 313 -7.76 0.10 -12.13
CA PHE A 313 -8.29 0.95 -11.07
C PHE A 313 -9.81 0.85 -10.96
N LYS A 314 -10.55 1.03 -12.07
CA LYS A 314 -12.02 0.95 -12.05
C LYS A 314 -12.53 -0.43 -11.65
N MET A 315 -11.87 -1.51 -12.08
CA MET A 315 -12.23 -2.86 -11.66
C MET A 315 -12.03 -3.06 -10.16
N THR A 316 -10.88 -2.62 -9.63
CA THR A 316 -10.60 -2.72 -8.20
C THR A 316 -11.59 -1.92 -7.36
N ASP A 317 -11.91 -0.70 -7.78
CA ASP A 317 -12.86 0.17 -7.11
C ASP A 317 -14.28 -0.43 -7.07
N LEU A 318 -14.74 -1.00 -8.19
CA LEU A 318 -16.01 -1.73 -8.27
C LEU A 318 -16.03 -2.95 -7.34
N HIS A 319 -14.94 -3.72 -7.29
CA HIS A 319 -14.85 -4.90 -6.43
C HIS A 319 -14.91 -4.52 -4.94
N ARG A 320 -14.20 -3.46 -4.54
CA ARG A 320 -14.27 -2.89 -3.18
C ARG A 320 -15.69 -2.49 -2.81
N ALA A 321 -16.36 -1.71 -3.67
CA ALA A 321 -17.73 -1.28 -3.44
C ALA A 321 -18.71 -2.47 -3.34
N GLY A 322 -18.54 -3.50 -4.17
CA GLY A 322 -19.38 -4.71 -4.14
C GLY A 322 -19.12 -5.64 -2.96
N ALA A 323 -17.95 -5.56 -2.31
CA ALA A 323 -17.58 -6.36 -1.15
C ALA A 323 -18.04 -5.76 0.18
N ALA A 324 -18.25 -4.44 0.25
CA ALA A 324 -18.59 -3.74 1.48
C ALA A 324 -19.88 -4.27 2.13
N ARG A 325 -19.86 -4.49 3.44
CA ARG A 325 -20.98 -4.99 4.25
C ARG A 325 -21.10 -4.18 5.53
N GLU A 326 -22.32 -4.07 6.05
CA GLU A 326 -22.55 -3.57 7.41
C GLU A 326 -22.33 -4.70 8.41
N HIS A 327 -21.67 -4.39 9.53
CA HIS A 327 -21.54 -5.28 10.68
C HIS A 327 -21.76 -4.50 11.98
N ASP A 328 -22.07 -5.21 13.07
CA ASP A 328 -22.13 -4.65 14.41
C ASP A 328 -20.70 -4.40 14.93
N VAL A 329 -20.31 -3.12 14.96
CA VAL A 329 -18.99 -2.67 15.42
C VAL A 329 -18.75 -3.01 16.88
N ALA A 330 -19.77 -2.91 17.74
CA ALA A 330 -19.62 -3.18 19.15
C ALA A 330 -19.40 -4.68 19.41
N GLU A 331 -20.08 -5.54 18.65
CA GLU A 331 -19.85 -6.98 18.68
C GLU A 331 -18.45 -7.35 18.18
N ALA A 332 -18.05 -6.81 17.03
CA ALA A 332 -16.73 -7.06 16.46
C ALA A 332 -15.59 -6.62 17.40
N ARG A 333 -15.73 -5.45 18.07
CA ARG A 333 -14.76 -5.01 19.09
C ARG A 333 -14.66 -5.97 20.26
N ARG A 334 -15.79 -6.36 20.86
CA ARG A 334 -15.81 -7.32 21.96
C ARG A 334 -15.17 -8.66 21.56
N ARG A 335 -15.48 -9.15 20.35
CA ARG A 335 -14.90 -10.37 19.79
C ARG A 335 -13.38 -10.23 19.64
N PHE A 336 -12.92 -9.12 19.07
CA PHE A 336 -11.51 -8.86 18.86
C PHE A 336 -10.72 -8.76 20.18
N GLU A 337 -11.27 -8.06 21.17
CA GLU A 337 -10.69 -7.96 22.52
C GLU A 337 -10.57 -9.35 23.16
N LEU A 338 -11.61 -10.18 23.08
CA LEU A 338 -11.57 -11.55 23.61
C LEU A 338 -10.50 -12.43 22.93
N LEU A 339 -10.30 -12.28 21.62
CA LEU A 339 -9.30 -13.03 20.86
C LEU A 339 -7.87 -12.58 21.17
N MET A 340 -7.66 -11.27 21.29
CA MET A 340 -6.32 -10.69 21.43
C MET A 340 -5.80 -10.62 22.86
N GLY A 341 -6.68 -10.77 23.86
CA GLY A 341 -6.34 -10.83 25.28
C GLY A 341 -6.00 -9.46 25.86
#